data_AF-A0A1E4HVS8-F1
#
_entry.id   AF-A0A1E4HVS8-F1
#
_cell.length_a   1.000
_cell.length_b   1.000
_cell.length_c   1.000
_cell.angle_alpha   90.00
_cell.angle_beta   90.00
_cell.angle_gamma   90.00
#
_symmetry.space_group_name_H-M   'P 1'
#
loop_
_entity.id
_entity.type
_entity.pdbx_description
1 polymer ?
#
loop_
_entity_poly.entity_id
_entity_poly.type
_entity_poly.pdbx_seq_one_letter_code
_entity_poly.pdbx_strand_id
1 'polypeptide(L)'
;MNECVIVLGPYRSGTSLTAQLLERLGVDFGPRAERIATNAFNPGGYLERGDLNAINRGLITSAGRSLGAPGNPESLTRLADRSILDGVSLPWPEHGPLWGLKDPRFCATLKIWIDTGALRSDLVRIVRLLRDPAAIVRSSLEHPSVRKFCGDDPEVARRMVQDYIALADWQIQTLGVPAFLLTYEDLLRNPPRETARIADWLGIPDRQRIASAARLVGKQSARRRYYLHRSLTLPFRAVRKAYRMASGR
;
A
#
# COMPACT_ATOMS: atom_id res chain seq x y z
N MET A 1 8.78 -16.86 16.35
CA MET A 1 9.30 -15.65 15.65
C MET A 1 8.12 -14.98 14.97
N ASN A 2 8.09 -13.66 14.94
CA ASN A 2 6.92 -12.92 14.47
C ASN A 2 7.05 -12.62 12.99
N GLU A 3 6.00 -12.92 12.23
CA GLU A 3 6.02 -12.84 10.78
C GLU A 3 5.62 -11.44 10.29
N CYS A 4 6.27 -11.01 9.23
CA CYS A 4 6.06 -9.73 8.60
C CYS A 4 5.12 -9.86 7.40
N VAL A 5 4.01 -9.14 7.42
CA VAL A 5 3.08 -9.01 6.30
C VAL A 5 3.41 -7.76 5.50
N ILE A 6 3.89 -7.94 4.27
CA ILE A 6 4.16 -6.84 3.34
C ILE A 6 2.93 -6.58 2.48
N VAL A 7 2.39 -5.37 2.56
CA VAL A 7 1.33 -4.92 1.64
C VAL A 7 1.98 -4.39 0.36
N LEU A 8 1.98 -5.21 -0.69
CA LEU A 8 2.69 -4.97 -1.93
C LEU A 8 1.74 -4.59 -3.06
N GLY A 9 1.86 -3.36 -3.56
CA GLY A 9 1.22 -2.98 -4.80
C GLY A 9 1.46 -1.54 -5.20
N PRO A 10 1.08 -1.17 -6.44
CA PRO A 10 1.28 0.17 -6.96
C PRO A 10 0.65 1.24 -6.07
N TYR A 11 1.13 2.48 -6.21
CA TYR A 11 0.40 3.62 -5.69
C TYR A 11 -1.07 3.55 -6.12
N ARG A 12 -1.99 3.94 -5.23
CA ARG A 12 -3.42 3.98 -5.51
C ARG A 12 -4.05 2.62 -5.86
N SER A 13 -3.39 1.48 -5.65
CA SER A 13 -3.99 0.14 -5.85
C SER A 13 -4.90 -0.33 -4.72
N GLY A 14 -5.01 0.44 -3.62
CA GLY A 14 -5.77 0.03 -2.43
C GLY A 14 -4.90 -0.36 -1.24
N THR A 15 -3.57 -0.18 -1.32
CA THR A 15 -2.59 -0.49 -0.25
C THR A 15 -3.00 0.02 1.13
N SER A 16 -3.58 1.23 1.20
CA SER A 16 -4.01 1.79 2.49
C SER A 16 -5.27 1.14 3.06
N LEU A 17 -6.25 0.79 2.21
CA LEU A 17 -7.46 0.09 2.64
C LEU A 17 -7.10 -1.29 3.16
N THR A 18 -6.23 -2.01 2.43
CA THR A 18 -5.74 -3.33 2.84
C THR A 18 -4.97 -3.25 4.15
N ALA A 19 -4.06 -2.29 4.31
CA ALA A 19 -3.34 -2.13 5.58
C ALA A 19 -4.29 -1.86 6.75
N GLN A 20 -5.34 -1.06 6.57
CA GLN A 20 -6.34 -0.81 7.62
C GLN A 20 -7.17 -2.07 7.94
N LEU A 21 -7.50 -2.87 6.93
CA LEU A 21 -8.13 -4.16 7.12
C LEU A 21 -7.22 -5.09 7.95
N LEU A 22 -5.94 -5.18 7.59
CA LEU A 22 -4.96 -6.02 8.28
C LEU A 22 -4.75 -5.56 9.73
N GLU A 23 -4.66 -4.25 9.96
CA GLU A 23 -4.61 -3.68 11.31
C GLU A 23 -5.84 -4.09 12.13
N ARG A 24 -7.04 -4.07 11.54
CA ARG A 24 -8.26 -4.54 12.21
C ARG A 24 -8.30 -6.05 12.47
N LEU A 25 -7.57 -6.83 11.68
CA LEU A 25 -7.36 -8.25 11.93
C LEU A 25 -6.32 -8.51 13.04
N GLY A 26 -5.58 -7.48 13.44
CA GLY A 26 -4.59 -7.54 14.51
C GLY A 26 -3.13 -7.60 14.02
N VAL A 27 -2.86 -7.26 12.76
CA VAL A 27 -1.48 -7.07 12.28
C VAL A 27 -0.95 -5.74 12.81
N ASP A 28 0.19 -5.77 13.50
CA ASP A 28 0.80 -4.56 14.04
C ASP A 28 1.61 -3.80 12.96
N PHE A 29 1.20 -2.56 12.64
CA PHE A 29 1.92 -1.65 11.73
C PHE A 29 2.81 -0.63 12.49
N GLY A 30 3.13 -0.90 13.75
CA GLY A 30 3.95 -0.07 14.62
C GLY A 30 3.20 1.12 15.24
N PRO A 31 3.87 1.93 16.07
CA PRO A 31 3.26 2.99 16.85
C PRO A 31 2.54 4.03 16.00
N ARG A 32 1.35 4.47 16.43
CA ARG A 32 0.56 5.47 15.69
C ARG A 32 1.29 6.81 15.51
N ALA A 33 2.16 7.18 16.45
CA ALA A 33 2.93 8.42 16.43
C ALA A 33 3.95 8.49 15.28
N GLU A 34 4.41 7.34 14.78
CA GLU A 34 5.43 7.25 13.72
C GLU A 34 4.80 7.16 12.31
N ARG A 35 3.47 7.20 12.23
CA ARG A 35 2.70 7.06 10.99
C ARG A 35 2.41 8.42 10.37
N ILE A 36 2.39 8.45 9.04
CA ILE A 36 2.02 9.64 8.27
C ILE A 36 0.57 10.02 8.56
N ALA A 37 0.37 11.32 8.82
CA ALA A 37 -0.95 11.90 9.10
C ALA A 37 -1.98 11.57 8.02
N THR A 38 -3.22 11.32 8.45
CA THR A 38 -4.36 11.11 7.56
C THR A 38 -4.64 12.35 6.72
N ASN A 39 -5.19 12.21 5.52
CA ASN A 39 -5.65 13.35 4.73
C ASN A 39 -6.95 13.03 3.96
N ALA A 40 -7.49 14.04 3.27
CA ALA A 40 -8.72 13.95 2.48
C ALA A 40 -8.79 12.75 1.52
N PHE A 41 -7.65 12.30 1.01
CA PHE A 41 -7.56 11.21 0.02
C PHE A 41 -7.42 9.83 0.65
N ASN A 42 -7.21 9.78 1.96
CA ASN A 42 -7.20 8.56 2.76
C ASN A 42 -7.58 8.87 4.23
N PRO A 43 -8.88 9.07 4.50
CA PRO A 43 -9.37 9.44 5.82
C PRO A 43 -9.19 8.33 6.86
N GLY A 44 -8.98 7.08 6.43
CA GLY A 44 -8.67 5.96 7.32
C GLY A 44 -7.19 5.86 7.74
N GLY A 45 -6.32 6.71 7.17
CA GLY A 45 -4.89 6.75 7.45
C GLY A 45 -4.04 5.87 6.53
N TYR A 46 -2.81 6.32 6.26
CA TYR A 46 -1.93 5.64 5.31
C TYR A 46 -1.29 4.41 5.91
N LEU A 47 -1.08 4.35 7.22
CA LEU A 47 -0.27 3.31 7.88
C LEU A 47 1.16 3.21 7.32
N GLU A 48 1.55 4.15 6.45
CA GLU A 48 2.93 4.37 6.03
C GLU A 48 3.65 5.09 7.16
N ARG A 49 4.89 4.70 7.41
CA ARG A 49 5.75 5.35 8.37
C ARG A 49 6.69 6.31 7.67
N GLY A 50 6.99 7.43 8.33
CA GLY A 50 7.85 8.48 7.74
C GLY A 50 9.28 8.00 7.47
N ASP A 51 9.82 7.19 8.37
CA ASP A 51 11.14 6.56 8.28
C ASP A 51 11.23 5.56 7.13
N LEU A 52 10.27 4.63 7.02
CA LEU A 52 10.17 3.68 5.93
C LEU A 52 10.07 4.40 4.59
N ASN A 53 9.29 5.50 4.57
CA ASN A 53 9.16 6.33 3.40
C ASN A 53 10.48 7.00 3.01
N ALA A 54 11.25 7.48 3.99
CA ALA A 54 12.55 8.08 3.77
C ALA A 54 13.59 7.06 3.27
N ILE A 55 13.65 5.88 3.88
CA ILE A 55 14.58 4.79 3.51
C ILE A 55 14.33 4.35 2.07
N ASN A 56 13.10 3.93 1.76
CA ASN A 56 12.75 3.45 0.43
C ASN A 56 12.90 4.54 -0.65
N ARG A 57 12.63 5.82 -0.31
CA ARG A 57 12.95 6.93 -1.21
C ARG A 57 14.46 7.06 -1.40
N GLY A 58 15.23 7.01 -0.32
CA GLY A 58 16.69 7.07 -0.31
C GLY A 58 17.32 6.03 -1.22
N LEU A 59 16.90 4.76 -1.08
CA LEU A 59 17.33 3.65 -1.94
C LEU A 59 17.07 3.91 -3.43
N ILE A 60 15.90 4.45 -3.77
CA ILE A 60 15.56 4.79 -5.16
C ILE A 60 16.43 5.95 -5.66
N THR A 61 16.58 7.00 -4.86
CA THR A 61 17.30 8.21 -5.27
C THR A 61 18.81 8.01 -5.32
N SER A 62 19.39 7.19 -4.44
CA SER A 62 20.83 6.90 -4.45
C SER A 62 21.25 6.11 -5.69
N ALA A 63 20.34 5.32 -6.27
CA ALA A 63 20.52 4.67 -7.55
C ALA A 63 20.32 5.60 -8.78
N GLY A 64 20.14 6.91 -8.56
CA GLY A 64 19.86 7.89 -9.62
C GLY A 64 18.46 7.77 -10.26
N ARG A 65 17.50 7.17 -9.53
CA ARG A 65 16.13 6.94 -10.02
C ARG A 65 15.13 7.87 -9.34
N SER A 66 13.89 7.88 -9.85
CA SER A 66 12.81 8.71 -9.32
C SER A 66 11.64 7.85 -8.87
N LEU A 67 10.74 8.40 -8.05
CA LEU A 67 9.55 7.68 -7.61
C LEU A 67 8.54 7.42 -8.74
N GLY A 68 8.61 8.19 -9.84
CA GLY A 68 7.79 7.95 -11.02
C GLY A 68 8.36 6.87 -11.94
N ALA A 69 9.67 6.64 -11.86
CA ALA A 69 10.40 5.67 -12.65
C ALA A 69 11.55 5.08 -11.80
N PRO A 70 11.22 4.16 -10.85
CA PRO A 70 12.19 3.67 -9.88
C PRO A 70 13.25 2.73 -10.48
N GLY A 71 13.10 2.35 -11.76
CA GLY A 71 13.97 1.38 -12.42
C GLY A 71 13.61 -0.06 -12.07
N ASN A 72 14.22 -1.03 -12.76
CA ASN A 72 14.04 -2.43 -12.44
C ASN A 72 14.73 -2.80 -11.12
N PRO A 73 14.23 -3.81 -10.37
CA PRO A 73 14.71 -4.07 -9.02
C PRO A 73 16.15 -4.60 -9.01
N GLU A 74 16.59 -5.34 -10.03
CA GLU A 74 17.98 -5.82 -10.12
C GLU A 74 18.97 -4.66 -10.23
N SER A 75 18.69 -3.69 -11.09
CA SER A 75 19.52 -2.50 -11.25
C SER A 75 19.48 -1.66 -9.99
N LEU A 76 18.31 -1.56 -9.33
CA LEU A 76 18.20 -0.88 -8.05
C LEU A 76 19.04 -1.58 -6.97
N THR A 77 18.96 -2.91 -6.87
CA THR A 77 19.78 -3.71 -5.96
C THR A 77 21.27 -3.51 -6.19
N ARG A 78 21.73 -3.32 -7.44
CA ARG A 78 23.15 -3.06 -7.75
C ARG A 78 23.60 -1.62 -7.49
N LEU A 79 22.75 -0.64 -7.78
CA LEU A 79 23.12 0.77 -7.81
C LEU A 79 22.77 1.54 -6.53
N ALA A 80 21.79 1.06 -5.76
CA ALA A 80 21.37 1.72 -4.55
C ALA A 80 22.45 1.66 -3.48
N ASP A 81 22.66 2.78 -2.79
CA ASP A 81 23.43 2.81 -1.54
C ASP A 81 22.69 2.00 -0.47
N ARG A 82 23.21 0.80 -0.19
CA ARG A 82 22.62 -0.12 0.79
C ARG A 82 22.92 0.27 2.23
N SER A 83 23.89 1.15 2.47
CA SER A 83 24.23 1.63 3.82
C SER A 83 23.08 2.42 4.47
N ILE A 84 22.11 2.87 3.65
CA ILE A 84 20.84 3.45 4.13
C ILE A 84 20.06 2.48 5.04
N LEU A 85 20.29 1.16 4.90
CA LEU A 85 19.70 0.13 5.74
C LEU A 85 20.55 -0.22 6.97
N ASP A 86 21.76 0.33 7.09
CA ASP A 86 22.63 0.07 8.23
C ASP A 86 22.00 0.63 9.51
N GLY A 87 21.88 -0.21 10.53
CA GLY A 87 21.26 0.18 11.80
C GLY A 87 19.75 0.40 11.72
N VAL A 88 19.08 0.05 10.61
CA VAL A 88 17.61 -0.03 10.56
C VAL A 88 17.18 -1.17 11.47
N SER A 89 16.83 -0.81 12.70
CA SER A 89 16.06 -1.67 13.57
C SER A 89 14.58 -1.49 13.20
N LEU A 90 13.87 -2.59 13.02
CA LEU A 90 12.41 -2.61 12.96
C LEU A 90 11.91 -3.08 14.34
N PRO A 91 11.96 -2.24 15.40
CA PRO A 91 11.78 -2.65 16.81
C PRO A 91 10.37 -3.11 17.21
N TRP A 92 9.45 -3.34 16.28
CA TRP A 92 8.04 -3.62 16.60
C TRP A 92 7.56 -5.07 16.64
N PRO A 93 8.38 -6.15 16.55
CA PRO A 93 7.82 -7.49 16.73
C PRO A 93 7.25 -7.71 18.15
N GLU A 94 7.41 -6.82 19.12
CA GLU A 94 7.04 -7.11 20.52
C GLU A 94 5.53 -7.26 20.82
N HIS A 95 4.61 -6.82 19.94
CA HIS A 95 3.17 -6.76 20.29
C HIS A 95 2.28 -7.87 19.68
N GLY A 96 2.83 -8.80 18.89
CA GLY A 96 2.02 -9.90 18.36
C GLY A 96 2.75 -10.82 17.38
N PRO A 97 2.15 -11.98 17.04
CA PRO A 97 2.75 -12.95 16.12
C PRO A 97 2.84 -12.43 14.68
N LEU A 98 2.03 -11.41 14.32
CA LEU A 98 2.00 -10.78 13.01
C LEU A 98 2.23 -9.27 13.13
N TRP A 99 3.19 -8.77 12.39
CA TRP A 99 3.42 -7.35 12.17
C TRP A 99 3.44 -7.07 10.66
N GLY A 100 3.39 -5.80 10.26
CA GLY A 100 3.27 -5.47 8.84
C GLY A 100 3.97 -4.19 8.44
N LEU A 101 4.39 -4.15 7.18
CA LEU A 101 4.92 -2.97 6.53
C LEU A 101 4.13 -2.68 5.26
N LYS A 102 3.93 -1.39 4.99
CA LYS A 102 3.22 -0.95 3.79
C LYS A 102 3.90 0.26 3.23
N ASP A 103 4.32 0.13 1.99
CA ASP A 103 4.92 1.19 1.20
C ASP A 103 4.84 0.81 -0.29
N PRO A 104 4.21 1.62 -1.17
CA PRO A 104 4.17 1.33 -2.60
C PRO A 104 5.56 1.15 -3.23
N ARG A 105 6.61 1.77 -2.67
CA ARG A 105 7.99 1.67 -3.16
C ARG A 105 8.61 0.30 -2.93
N PHE A 106 8.04 -0.54 -2.07
CA PHE A 106 8.45 -1.94 -1.97
C PHE A 106 8.31 -2.71 -3.29
N CYS A 107 7.46 -2.26 -4.23
CA CYS A 107 7.45 -2.84 -5.57
C CYS A 107 8.87 -2.81 -6.19
N ALA A 108 9.64 -1.75 -5.95
CA ALA A 108 11.01 -1.62 -6.43
C ALA A 108 12.05 -2.10 -5.40
N THR A 109 11.84 -1.83 -4.11
CA THR A 109 12.90 -1.93 -3.10
C THR A 109 12.90 -3.22 -2.28
N LEU A 110 11.82 -4.01 -2.25
CA LEU A 110 11.66 -5.11 -1.28
C LEU A 110 12.82 -6.11 -1.30
N LYS A 111 13.31 -6.49 -2.48
CA LYS A 111 14.48 -7.37 -2.59
C LYS A 111 15.72 -6.83 -1.87
N ILE A 112 15.95 -5.52 -1.88
CA ILE A 112 17.09 -4.92 -1.17
C ILE A 112 16.98 -5.18 0.33
N TRP A 113 15.77 -5.04 0.91
CA TRP A 113 15.52 -5.33 2.33
C TRP A 113 15.78 -6.80 2.69
N ILE A 114 15.43 -7.73 1.80
CA ILE A 114 15.68 -9.16 1.98
C ILE A 114 17.17 -9.46 1.84
N ASP A 115 17.82 -8.94 0.79
CA ASP A 115 19.24 -9.20 0.49
C ASP A 115 20.18 -8.66 1.57
N THR A 116 19.83 -7.56 2.24
CA THR A 116 20.63 -7.00 3.35
C THR A 116 20.33 -7.64 4.70
N GLY A 117 19.33 -8.53 4.78
CA GLY A 117 18.89 -9.15 6.03
C GLY A 117 18.05 -8.23 6.94
N ALA A 118 17.72 -7.00 6.49
CA ALA A 118 16.80 -6.12 7.21
C ALA A 118 15.39 -6.71 7.33
N LEU A 119 15.00 -7.54 6.36
CA LEU A 119 13.86 -8.45 6.45
C LEU A 119 14.34 -9.88 6.20
N ARG A 120 13.88 -10.82 7.02
CA ARG A 120 14.18 -12.23 6.80
C ARG A 120 13.14 -12.87 5.88
N SER A 121 13.58 -13.48 4.79
CA SER A 121 12.68 -14.09 3.79
C SER A 121 11.81 -15.21 4.35
N ASP A 122 12.30 -15.98 5.34
CA ASP A 122 11.57 -17.07 6.00
C ASP A 122 10.43 -16.60 6.91
N LEU A 123 10.40 -15.30 7.25
CA LEU A 123 9.37 -14.69 8.09
C LEU A 123 8.48 -13.70 7.32
N VAL A 124 8.69 -13.53 6.03
CA VAL A 124 7.94 -12.57 5.21
C VAL A 124 6.81 -13.26 4.47
N ARG A 125 5.63 -12.65 4.50
CA ARG A 125 4.49 -12.97 3.63
C ARG A 125 4.04 -11.72 2.90
N ILE A 126 3.57 -11.88 1.66
CA ILE A 126 3.16 -10.77 0.80
C ILE A 126 1.65 -10.78 0.58
N VAL A 127 1.00 -9.63 0.77
CA VAL A 127 -0.34 -9.37 0.25
C VAL A 127 -0.21 -8.53 -1.01
N ARG A 128 -0.31 -9.16 -2.17
CA ARG A 128 -0.14 -8.55 -3.49
C ARG A 128 -1.47 -7.98 -3.98
N LEU A 129 -1.51 -6.67 -4.23
CA LEU A 129 -2.74 -5.98 -4.62
C LEU A 129 -2.92 -5.81 -6.11
N LEU A 130 -4.03 -6.34 -6.62
CA LEU A 130 -4.46 -6.18 -8.01
C LEU A 130 -5.55 -5.12 -8.09
N ARG A 131 -5.49 -4.26 -9.10
CA ARG A 131 -6.50 -3.23 -9.37
C ARG A 131 -6.47 -2.87 -10.85
N ASP A 132 -7.61 -2.51 -11.42
CA ASP A 132 -7.69 -2.01 -12.80
C ASP A 132 -6.64 -0.89 -13.05
N PRO A 133 -5.67 -1.08 -13.97
CA PRO A 133 -4.65 -0.09 -14.26
C PRO A 133 -5.23 1.28 -14.64
N ALA A 134 -6.34 1.31 -15.39
CA ALA A 134 -6.97 2.57 -15.78
C ALA A 134 -7.53 3.31 -14.54
N ALA A 135 -8.11 2.58 -13.58
CA ALA A 135 -8.55 3.13 -12.31
C ALA A 135 -7.38 3.62 -11.43
N ILE A 136 -6.22 2.97 -11.50
CA ILE A 136 -5.01 3.43 -10.81
C ILE A 136 -4.53 4.75 -11.43
N VAL A 137 -4.40 4.83 -12.75
CA VAL A 137 -3.96 6.05 -13.46
C VAL A 137 -4.84 7.25 -13.12
N ARG A 138 -6.17 7.10 -13.25
CA ARG A 138 -7.12 8.16 -12.87
C ARG A 138 -6.93 8.61 -11.42
N SER A 139 -6.82 7.65 -10.49
CA SER A 139 -6.65 7.96 -9.07
C SER A 139 -5.28 8.59 -8.75
N SER A 140 -4.23 8.31 -9.53
CA SER A 140 -2.90 8.90 -9.37
C SER A 140 -2.89 10.37 -9.75
N LEU A 141 -3.55 10.72 -10.86
CA LEU A 141 -3.69 12.12 -11.33
C LEU A 141 -4.52 12.97 -10.36
N GLU A 142 -5.52 12.38 -9.70
CA GLU A 142 -6.33 13.07 -8.69
C GLU A 142 -5.60 13.27 -7.35
N HIS A 143 -4.58 12.46 -7.06
CA HIS A 143 -3.93 12.46 -5.76
C HIS A 143 -2.74 13.45 -5.71
N PRO A 144 -2.77 14.51 -4.88
CA PRO A 144 -1.78 15.60 -4.95
C PRO A 144 -0.32 15.18 -4.83
N SER A 145 -0.01 14.20 -3.98
CA SER A 145 1.38 13.74 -3.82
C SER A 145 1.84 12.84 -4.95
N VAL A 146 0.94 12.01 -5.50
CA VAL A 146 1.30 11.03 -6.55
C VAL A 146 1.32 11.70 -7.92
N ARG A 147 0.42 12.65 -8.14
CA ARG A 147 0.40 13.54 -9.31
C ARG A 147 1.75 14.20 -9.58
N LYS A 148 2.49 14.56 -8.53
CA LYS A 148 3.84 15.13 -8.64
C LYS A 148 4.85 14.15 -9.23
N PHE A 149 4.70 12.85 -8.95
CA PHE A 149 5.62 11.82 -9.45
C PHE A 149 5.44 11.58 -10.95
N CYS A 150 4.25 11.86 -11.49
CA CYS A 150 3.96 11.74 -12.90
C CYS A 150 3.88 13.09 -13.64
N GLY A 151 4.30 14.20 -13.01
CA GLY A 151 4.36 15.51 -13.67
C GLY A 151 3.02 16.02 -14.21
N ASP A 152 1.88 15.57 -13.66
CA ASP A 152 0.53 15.84 -14.18
C ASP A 152 0.27 15.34 -15.62
N ASP A 153 1.12 14.45 -16.13
CA ASP A 153 0.99 13.88 -17.47
C ASP A 153 0.33 12.49 -17.39
N PRO A 154 -0.84 12.29 -18.04
CA PRO A 154 -1.53 11.00 -18.07
C PRO A 154 -0.68 9.86 -18.65
N GLU A 155 0.16 10.13 -19.64
CA GLU A 155 1.02 9.13 -20.28
C GLU A 155 2.19 8.75 -19.37
N VAL A 156 2.76 9.72 -18.64
CA VAL A 156 3.74 9.44 -17.58
C VAL A 156 3.08 8.64 -16.46
N ALA A 157 1.85 9.01 -16.06
CA ALA A 157 1.11 8.28 -15.03
C ALA A 157 0.83 6.83 -15.45
N ARG A 158 0.48 6.61 -16.72
CA ARG A 158 0.26 5.28 -17.30
C ARG A 158 1.54 4.44 -17.27
N ARG A 159 2.68 4.99 -17.70
CA ARG A 159 3.98 4.31 -17.62
C ARG A 159 4.36 3.97 -16.18
N MET A 160 4.28 4.94 -15.27
CA MET A 160 4.52 4.71 -13.84
C MET A 160 3.65 3.59 -13.29
N VAL A 161 2.35 3.56 -13.61
CA VAL A 161 1.45 2.49 -13.16
C VAL A 161 1.85 1.13 -13.71
N GLN A 162 2.16 1.06 -15.00
CA GLN A 162 2.63 -0.18 -15.65
C GLN A 162 3.93 -0.67 -15.01
N ASP A 163 4.89 0.23 -14.79
CA ASP A 163 6.16 -0.09 -14.14
C ASP A 163 5.90 -0.65 -12.73
N TYR A 164 5.14 0.04 -11.89
CA TYR A 164 4.87 -0.44 -10.53
C TYR A 164 4.12 -1.77 -10.47
N ILE A 165 3.26 -2.08 -11.46
CA ILE A 165 2.62 -3.39 -11.57
C ILE A 165 3.68 -4.46 -11.88
N ALA A 166 4.48 -4.25 -12.93
CA ALA A 166 5.52 -5.18 -13.34
C ALA A 166 6.55 -5.42 -12.23
N LEU A 167 6.94 -4.36 -11.52
CA LEU A 167 7.85 -4.44 -10.38
C LEU A 167 7.29 -5.27 -9.23
N ALA A 168 6.02 -5.07 -8.88
CA ALA A 168 5.38 -5.85 -7.82
C ALA A 168 5.24 -7.34 -8.20
N ASP A 169 4.98 -7.64 -9.46
CA ASP A 169 4.90 -9.02 -9.97
C ASP A 169 6.28 -9.67 -10.02
N TRP A 170 7.31 -8.90 -10.37
CA TRP A 170 8.70 -9.35 -10.30
C TRP A 170 9.10 -9.72 -8.87
N GLN A 171 8.76 -8.92 -7.85
CA GLN A 171 9.12 -9.23 -6.45
C GLN A 171 8.56 -10.59 -6.02
N ILE A 172 7.28 -10.87 -6.31
CA ILE A 172 6.68 -12.15 -5.90
C ILE A 172 7.29 -13.34 -6.65
N GLN A 173 7.64 -13.16 -7.93
CA GLN A 173 8.26 -14.20 -8.75
C GLN A 173 9.70 -14.50 -8.31
N THR A 174 10.47 -13.45 -8.00
CA THR A 174 11.89 -13.59 -7.67
C THR A 174 12.13 -13.97 -6.21
N LEU A 175 11.33 -13.46 -5.26
CA LEU A 175 11.56 -13.74 -3.84
C LEU A 175 11.07 -15.12 -3.42
N GLY A 176 10.09 -15.70 -4.12
CA GLY A 176 9.53 -17.01 -3.80
C GLY A 176 8.86 -17.10 -2.42
N VAL A 177 8.60 -15.97 -1.76
CA VAL A 177 7.94 -15.91 -0.45
C VAL A 177 6.41 -16.10 -0.60
N PRO A 178 5.72 -16.61 0.43
CA PRO A 178 4.26 -16.80 0.37
C PRO A 178 3.52 -15.52 -0.01
N ALA A 179 2.70 -15.58 -1.07
CA ALA A 179 1.96 -14.43 -1.57
C ALA A 179 0.45 -14.71 -1.66
N PHE A 180 -0.35 -13.80 -1.11
CA PHE A 180 -1.80 -13.77 -1.25
C PHE A 180 -2.19 -12.68 -2.26
N LEU A 181 -2.89 -13.07 -3.33
CA LEU A 181 -3.41 -12.13 -4.32
C LEU A 181 -4.76 -11.57 -3.86
N LEU A 182 -4.86 -10.25 -3.78
CA LEU A 182 -6.09 -9.54 -3.40
C LEU A 182 -6.47 -8.51 -4.45
N THR A 183 -7.60 -8.74 -5.12
CA THR A 183 -8.18 -7.77 -6.06
C THR A 183 -8.95 -6.71 -5.29
N TYR A 184 -8.62 -5.44 -5.53
CA TYR A 184 -9.27 -4.30 -4.90
C TYR A 184 -10.78 -4.29 -5.14
N GLU A 185 -11.20 -4.56 -6.38
CA GLU A 185 -12.60 -4.60 -6.79
C GLU A 185 -13.37 -5.72 -6.07
N ASP A 186 -12.76 -6.88 -5.87
CA ASP A 186 -13.36 -8.01 -5.14
C ASP A 186 -13.53 -7.67 -3.66
N LEU A 187 -12.51 -7.05 -3.06
CA LEU A 187 -12.55 -6.59 -1.67
C LEU A 187 -13.70 -5.59 -1.44
N LEU A 188 -13.94 -4.67 -2.38
CA LEU A 188 -15.04 -3.72 -2.27
C LEU A 188 -16.41 -4.38 -2.54
N ARG A 189 -16.46 -5.35 -3.46
CA ARG A 189 -17.71 -6.01 -3.88
C ARG A 189 -18.22 -6.96 -2.80
N ASN A 190 -17.33 -7.76 -2.20
CA ASN A 190 -17.69 -8.70 -1.15
C ASN A 190 -16.67 -8.66 0.01
N PRO A 191 -16.71 -7.60 0.84
CA PRO A 191 -15.77 -7.46 1.94
C PRO A 191 -15.75 -8.65 2.91
N PRO A 192 -16.89 -9.20 3.37
CA PRO A 192 -16.89 -10.36 4.27
C PRO A 192 -16.13 -11.56 3.71
N ARG A 193 -16.31 -11.88 2.41
CA ARG A 193 -15.62 -12.99 1.76
C ARG A 193 -14.11 -12.76 1.69
N GLU A 194 -13.68 -11.63 1.16
CA GLU A 194 -12.24 -11.37 0.99
C GLU A 194 -11.52 -11.17 2.33
N THR A 195 -12.19 -10.57 3.33
CA THR A 195 -11.66 -10.49 4.70
C THR A 195 -11.51 -11.86 5.35
N ALA A 196 -12.47 -12.78 5.15
CA ALA A 196 -12.34 -14.15 5.67
C ALA A 196 -11.17 -14.89 5.00
N ARG A 197 -11.06 -14.82 3.67
CA ARG A 197 -9.97 -15.48 2.91
C ARG A 197 -8.58 -15.04 3.37
N ILE A 198 -8.37 -13.74 3.55
CA ILE A 198 -7.07 -13.22 4.01
C ILE A 198 -6.81 -13.56 5.48
N ALA A 199 -7.85 -13.58 6.33
CA ALA A 199 -7.72 -14.00 7.72
C ALA A 199 -7.35 -15.49 7.84
N ASP A 200 -8.00 -16.35 7.06
CA ASP A 200 -7.70 -17.78 6.99
C ASP A 200 -6.24 -18.02 6.55
N TRP A 201 -5.80 -17.31 5.51
CA TRP A 201 -4.41 -17.39 5.03
C TRP A 201 -3.39 -16.88 6.05
N LEU A 202 -3.76 -15.89 6.86
CA LEU A 202 -2.92 -15.39 7.96
C LEU A 202 -3.02 -16.25 9.24
N GLY A 203 -3.92 -17.24 9.28
CA GLY A 203 -4.15 -18.06 10.48
C GLY A 203 -4.84 -17.30 11.62
N ILE A 204 -5.73 -16.36 11.30
CA ILE A 204 -6.44 -15.52 12.28
C ILE A 204 -7.87 -16.06 12.48
N PRO A 205 -8.16 -16.78 13.58
CA PRO A 205 -9.47 -17.44 13.77
C PRO A 205 -10.54 -16.54 14.41
N ASP A 206 -10.18 -15.33 14.86
CA ASP A 206 -11.07 -14.44 15.61
C ASP A 206 -12.20 -13.90 14.71
N ARG A 207 -13.37 -14.55 14.79
CA ARG A 207 -14.57 -14.19 14.03
C ARG A 207 -15.04 -12.76 14.29
N GLN A 208 -14.84 -12.23 15.50
CA GLN A 208 -15.25 -10.86 15.83
C GLN A 208 -14.34 -9.84 15.13
N ARG A 209 -13.02 -10.07 15.12
CA ARG A 209 -12.05 -9.27 14.36
C ARG A 209 -12.35 -9.33 12.86
N ILE A 210 -12.58 -10.52 12.31
CA ILE A 210 -12.93 -10.71 10.89
C ILE A 210 -14.18 -9.89 10.52
N ALA A 211 -15.25 -10.03 11.30
CA ALA A 211 -16.50 -9.28 11.06
C ALA A 211 -16.31 -7.76 11.24
N SER A 212 -15.48 -7.32 12.18
CA SER A 212 -15.13 -5.91 12.38
C SER A 212 -14.35 -5.32 11.19
N ALA A 213 -13.32 -6.04 10.74
CA ALA A 213 -12.50 -5.67 9.59
C ALA A 213 -13.32 -5.60 8.29
N ALA A 214 -14.21 -6.57 8.05
CA ALA A 214 -15.11 -6.57 6.89
C ALA A 214 -16.06 -5.36 6.90
N ARG A 215 -16.62 -5.01 8.08
CA ARG A 215 -17.48 -3.82 8.23
C ARG A 215 -16.74 -2.51 7.96
N LEU A 216 -15.45 -2.39 8.32
CA LEU A 216 -14.64 -1.22 8.01
C LEU A 216 -14.58 -0.99 6.49
N VAL A 217 -14.29 -2.03 5.72
CA VAL A 217 -14.22 -1.96 4.26
C VAL A 217 -15.59 -1.62 3.67
N GLY A 218 -16.66 -2.27 4.15
CA GLY A 218 -18.03 -2.00 3.69
C GLY A 218 -18.43 -0.53 3.88
N LYS A 219 -18.14 0.07 5.04
CA LYS A 219 -18.41 1.49 5.32
C LYS A 219 -17.64 2.42 4.38
N GLN A 220 -16.37 2.13 4.11
CA GLN A 220 -15.56 2.95 3.19
C GLN A 220 -16.04 2.82 1.74
N SER A 221 -16.43 1.61 1.32
CA SER A 221 -17.00 1.34 0.00
C SER A 221 -18.32 2.08 -0.21
N ALA A 222 -19.20 2.07 0.79
CA ALA A 222 -20.47 2.80 0.76
C ALA A 222 -20.27 4.32 0.69
N ARG A 223 -19.35 4.88 1.49
CA ARG A 223 -18.99 6.30 1.43
C ARG A 223 -18.48 6.68 0.03
N ARG A 224 -17.58 5.89 -0.55
CA ARG A 224 -17.07 6.14 -1.91
C ARG A 224 -18.18 6.16 -2.96
N ARG A 225 -19.07 5.16 -2.95
CA ARG A 225 -20.22 5.09 -3.86
C ARG A 225 -21.17 6.29 -3.69
N TYR A 226 -21.46 6.66 -2.45
CA TYR A 226 -22.30 7.82 -2.14
C TYR A 226 -21.73 9.12 -2.73
N TYR A 227 -20.43 9.39 -2.55
CA TYR A 227 -19.80 10.60 -3.10
C TYR A 227 -19.63 10.56 -4.63
N LEU A 228 -19.36 9.39 -5.21
CA LEU A 228 -19.33 9.21 -6.67
C LEU A 228 -20.71 9.47 -7.28
N HIS A 229 -21.78 8.90 -6.73
CA HIS A 229 -23.13 9.11 -7.23
C HIS A 229 -23.57 10.58 -7.10
N ARG A 230 -23.25 11.23 -5.98
CA ARG A 230 -23.54 12.66 -5.77
C ARG A 230 -22.71 13.57 -6.69
N SER A 231 -21.56 13.11 -7.16
CA SER A 231 -20.72 13.85 -8.13
C SER A 231 -21.23 13.79 -9.56
N LEU A 232 -21.97 12.74 -9.92
CA LEU A 232 -22.59 12.58 -11.24
C LEU A 232 -23.89 13.40 -11.39
N THR A 233 -24.48 13.85 -10.27
CA THR A 233 -25.76 14.58 -10.24
C THR A 233 -25.60 16.10 -10.05
N LEU A 234 -24.38 16.63 -9.94
CA LEU A 234 -24.12 18.05 -9.71
C LEU A 234 -23.03 18.57 -10.66
N PRO A 235 -23.12 19.83 -11.14
CA PRO A 235 -22.11 20.40 -12.03
C PRO A 235 -20.72 20.36 -11.39
N PHE A 236 -19.69 20.06 -12.20
CA PHE A 236 -18.30 19.74 -11.82
C PHE A 236 -17.68 20.63 -10.72
N ARG A 237 -18.08 21.91 -10.63
CA ARG A 237 -17.63 22.86 -9.60
C ARG A 237 -18.18 22.57 -8.19
N ALA A 238 -19.37 21.98 -8.07
CA ALA A 238 -19.98 21.62 -6.79
C ALA A 238 -19.36 20.35 -6.18
N VAL A 239 -18.86 19.44 -7.01
CA VAL A 239 -18.19 18.19 -6.61
C VAL A 239 -16.91 18.48 -5.83
N ARG A 240 -16.08 19.42 -6.31
CA ARG A 240 -14.86 19.86 -5.63
C ARG A 240 -15.12 20.49 -4.26
N LYS A 241 -16.25 21.21 -4.11
CA LYS A 241 -16.66 21.84 -2.86
C LYS A 241 -17.20 20.81 -1.86
N ALA A 242 -18.02 19.86 -2.32
CA ALA A 242 -18.56 18.79 -1.49
C ALA A 242 -17.48 17.80 -1.01
N TYR A 243 -16.49 17.49 -1.85
CA TYR A 243 -15.34 16.66 -1.47
C TYR A 243 -14.45 17.37 -0.44
N ARG A 244 -14.26 18.70 -0.54
CA ARG A 244 -13.54 19.51 0.46
C ARG A 244 -14.25 19.51 1.82
N MET A 245 -15.56 19.75 1.84
CA MET A 245 -16.36 19.78 3.07
C MET A 245 -16.43 18.41 3.78
N ALA A 246 -16.44 17.29 3.03
CA ALA A 246 -16.40 15.94 3.60
C ALA A 246 -15.02 15.54 4.16
N SER A 247 -13.98 16.30 3.82
CA SER A 247 -12.58 15.99 4.16
C SER A 247 -12.00 16.80 5.32
N GLY A 248 -12.83 17.57 6.02
CA GLY A 248 -12.41 18.34 7.19
C GLY A 248 -11.48 19.51 6.87
N ARG A 249 -11.76 20.26 5.81
CA ARG A 249 -11.30 21.65 5.65
C ARG A 249 -12.49 22.59 5.56
#